data_AF-A0A812RLJ4-F1
#
_entry.id   AF-A0A812RLJ4-F1
#
_cell.length_a   1.000
_cell.length_b   1.000
_cell.length_c   1.000
_cell.angle_alpha   90.00
_cell.angle_beta   90.00
_cell.angle_gamma   90.00
#
_symmetry.space_group_name_H-M   'P 1'
#
loop_
_entity.id
_entity.type
_entity.pdbx_description
1 polymer ?
#
loop_
_entity_poly.entity_id
_entity_poly.type
_entity_poly.pdbx_seq_one_letter_code
_entity_poly.pdbx_strand_id
1 'polypeptide(L)'
;MKWLTVDAYPLASQRINRLMSDLVELLSTTHGDALACILYHRKLSEDDELRAQEVAAALDAAVVLRAKGQRLAWPARRSFLVQENEVKGKVYPQWLMENVFFQTNLRLNQEMQSWVAKKTAGEEGRDLLEAYCGNGNFTLPAASNFRRVLAVETNKPAVRGAEVCAKKAEVQNVEFRRCRAERLVLESHIQPTGPYDFSTLLVDPPRAGLDDRCRSMAESFEHLIYVSCNPRLEPSGTFCCY
;
A
#
# COMPACT_ATOMS: atom_id res chain seq x y z
N MET A 1 -21.75 13.51 -28.60
CA MET A 1 -20.85 12.73 -27.73
C MET A 1 -20.59 11.39 -28.41
N LYS A 2 -19.37 11.14 -28.91
CA LYS A 2 -19.02 9.85 -29.54
C LYS A 2 -18.60 8.88 -28.45
N TRP A 3 -19.19 7.69 -28.42
CA TRP A 3 -18.69 6.60 -27.60
C TRP A 3 -17.40 6.05 -28.20
N LEU A 4 -16.40 5.83 -27.36
CA LEU A 4 -15.22 5.03 -27.67
C LEU A 4 -15.52 3.59 -27.21
N THR A 5 -16.04 2.77 -28.12
CA THR A 5 -16.16 1.32 -27.93
C THR A 5 -14.88 0.63 -28.37
N VAL A 6 -14.61 -0.58 -27.87
CA VAL A 6 -13.87 -1.61 -28.64
C VAL A 6 -14.10 -3.03 -28.04
N ASP A 7 -13.66 -4.07 -28.76
CA ASP A 7 -14.10 -5.49 -28.69
C ASP A 7 -13.31 -6.49 -27.77
N ALA A 8 -13.60 -6.47 -26.44
CA ALA A 8 -13.29 -7.43 -25.33
C ALA A 8 -12.45 -6.87 -24.14
N TYR A 9 -12.98 -7.06 -22.91
CA TYR A 9 -13.56 -5.88 -22.21
C TYR A 9 -14.43 -5.08 -23.20
N PRO A 10 -15.72 -4.80 -22.98
CA PRO A 10 -16.52 -4.08 -23.98
C PRO A 10 -16.09 -2.61 -24.30
N LEU A 11 -14.81 -2.25 -24.05
CA LEU A 11 -14.06 -1.03 -24.35
C LEU A 11 -12.60 -1.26 -24.89
N ALA A 12 -12.18 -2.44 -25.38
CA ALA A 12 -10.80 -2.68 -25.92
C ALA A 12 -10.71 -3.80 -27.01
N SER A 13 -9.98 -3.64 -28.15
CA SER A 13 -10.15 -4.53 -29.33
C SER A 13 -9.51 -5.92 -29.21
N GLN A 14 -9.88 -6.91 -30.04
CA GLN A 14 -9.38 -8.30 -29.95
C GLN A 14 -7.84 -8.43 -30.03
N ARG A 15 -7.14 -7.49 -30.68
CA ARG A 15 -5.67 -7.45 -30.70
C ARG A 15 -5.10 -6.76 -29.45
N ILE A 16 -5.81 -5.79 -28.91
CA ILE A 16 -5.50 -5.09 -27.66
C ILE A 16 -5.69 -6.05 -26.46
N ASN A 17 -6.72 -6.90 -26.47
CA ASN A 17 -6.94 -7.98 -25.49
C ASN A 17 -5.76 -8.94 -25.35
N ARG A 18 -5.09 -9.23 -26.48
CA ARG A 18 -3.92 -10.13 -26.52
C ARG A 18 -2.62 -9.48 -26.04
N LEU A 19 -2.65 -8.20 -25.66
CA LEU A 19 -1.45 -7.41 -25.32
C LEU A 19 -1.60 -6.60 -24.02
N MET A 20 -2.80 -6.21 -23.59
CA MET A 20 -2.95 -5.29 -22.44
C MET A 20 -2.72 -5.89 -21.06
N SER A 21 -2.81 -7.21 -20.87
CA SER A 21 -2.52 -7.83 -19.56
C SER A 21 -1.10 -7.56 -19.06
N ASP A 22 -0.17 -7.32 -20.00
CA ASP A 22 1.26 -7.26 -19.75
C ASP A 22 1.82 -5.84 -19.97
N LEU A 23 0.98 -4.89 -20.40
CA LEU A 23 1.41 -3.57 -20.90
C LEU A 23 0.74 -2.36 -20.24
N VAL A 24 -0.34 -2.52 -19.45
CA VAL A 24 -1.01 -1.38 -18.79
C VAL A 24 -1.42 -1.71 -17.35
N GLU A 25 -1.04 -0.85 -16.40
CA GLU A 25 -1.51 -0.84 -15.01
C GLU A 25 -2.49 0.32 -14.82
N LEU A 26 -3.68 0.08 -14.27
CA LEU A 26 -4.72 1.10 -14.06
C LEU A 26 -5.05 1.22 -12.57
N LEU A 27 -5.03 2.45 -12.06
CA LEU A 27 -5.35 2.81 -10.68
C LEU A 27 -6.45 3.88 -10.67
N SER A 28 -7.31 3.88 -9.66
CA SER A 28 -8.28 4.96 -9.41
C SER A 28 -8.52 5.20 -7.92
N THR A 29 -9.01 6.39 -7.56
CA THR A 29 -9.47 6.72 -6.20
C THR A 29 -10.98 6.57 -6.07
N THR A 30 -11.50 6.58 -4.84
CA THR A 30 -12.96 6.65 -4.59
C THR A 30 -13.59 7.97 -5.06
N HIS A 31 -12.77 9.00 -5.30
CA HIS A 31 -13.19 10.33 -5.78
C HIS A 31 -13.18 10.44 -7.31
N GLY A 32 -12.72 9.41 -8.02
CA GLY A 32 -12.70 9.38 -9.49
C GLY A 32 -11.39 9.85 -10.13
N ASP A 33 -10.34 10.17 -9.37
CA ASP A 33 -9.00 10.33 -9.97
C ASP A 33 -8.58 9.02 -10.64
N ALA A 34 -7.88 9.10 -11.76
CA ALA A 34 -7.31 7.95 -12.45
C ALA A 34 -5.80 8.10 -12.70
N LEU A 35 -5.08 6.97 -12.71
CA LEU A 35 -3.70 6.87 -13.17
C LEU A 35 -3.54 5.64 -14.07
N ALA A 36 -2.98 5.83 -15.25
CA ALA A 36 -2.60 4.77 -16.17
C ALA A 36 -1.08 4.69 -16.30
N CYS A 37 -0.48 3.55 -15.97
CA CYS A 37 0.91 3.25 -16.30
C CYS A 37 0.98 2.39 -17.56
N ILE A 38 1.75 2.82 -18.57
CA ILE A 38 1.92 2.11 -19.84
C ILE A 38 3.37 1.62 -19.92
N LEU A 39 3.55 0.32 -20.12
CA LEU A 39 4.84 -0.35 -20.20
C LEU A 39 5.31 -0.50 -21.65
N TYR A 40 6.61 -0.35 -21.89
CA TYR A 40 7.22 -0.39 -23.21
C TYR A 40 8.46 -1.30 -23.23
N HIS A 41 8.49 -2.23 -24.18
CA HIS A 41 9.67 -3.07 -24.47
C HIS A 41 10.67 -2.40 -25.43
N ARG A 42 10.45 -1.13 -25.79
CA ARG A 42 11.38 -0.28 -26.57
C ARG A 42 11.69 1.00 -25.80
N LYS A 43 12.71 1.76 -26.24
CA LYS A 43 12.91 3.13 -25.73
C LYS A 43 11.68 4.00 -26.03
N LEU A 44 11.38 4.91 -25.11
CA LEU A 44 10.37 5.96 -25.32
C LEU A 44 10.91 6.96 -26.35
N SER A 45 10.01 7.46 -27.19
CA SER A 45 10.25 8.48 -28.21
C SER A 45 9.37 9.70 -27.94
N GLU A 46 9.72 10.86 -28.50
CA GLU A 46 8.97 12.11 -28.32
C GLU A 46 7.48 11.96 -28.70
N ASP A 47 7.17 11.14 -29.71
CA ASP A 47 5.81 10.77 -30.14
C ASP A 47 5.02 10.00 -29.05
N ASP A 48 5.69 9.24 -28.17
CA ASP A 48 5.04 8.63 -27.01
C ASP A 48 4.73 9.67 -25.92
N GLU A 49 5.65 10.62 -25.71
CA GLU A 49 5.51 11.69 -24.72
C GLU A 49 4.37 12.66 -25.09
N LEU A 50 4.23 12.97 -26.37
CA LEU A 50 3.12 13.77 -26.91
C LEU A 50 1.78 13.04 -26.73
N ARG A 51 1.70 11.75 -27.13
CA ARG A 51 0.47 10.96 -26.92
C ARG A 51 0.11 10.80 -25.45
N ALA A 52 1.08 10.65 -24.55
CA ALA A 52 0.81 10.57 -23.12
C ALA A 52 0.21 11.87 -22.57
N GLN A 53 0.63 13.03 -23.08
CA GLN A 53 0.05 14.33 -22.74
C GLN A 53 -1.38 14.47 -23.28
N GLU A 54 -1.61 14.10 -24.53
CA GLU A 54 -2.95 14.10 -25.14
C GLU A 54 -3.92 13.19 -24.39
N VAL A 55 -3.50 11.96 -24.05
CA VAL A 55 -4.31 10.99 -23.30
C VAL A 55 -4.56 11.46 -21.87
N ALA A 56 -3.55 12.01 -21.18
CA ALA A 56 -3.71 12.56 -19.84
C ALA A 56 -4.74 13.70 -19.81
N ALA A 57 -4.67 14.62 -20.77
CA ALA A 57 -5.61 15.73 -20.89
C ALA A 57 -7.02 15.29 -21.33
N ALA A 58 -7.13 14.33 -22.26
CA ALA A 58 -8.41 13.87 -22.78
C ALA A 58 -9.20 12.98 -21.79
N LEU A 59 -8.51 12.31 -20.87
CA LEU A 59 -9.11 11.43 -19.86
C LEU A 59 -9.16 12.05 -18.45
N ASP A 60 -8.66 13.28 -18.27
CA ASP A 60 -8.44 13.92 -16.96
C ASP A 60 -7.71 12.99 -15.95
N ALA A 61 -6.65 12.35 -16.44
CA ALA A 61 -5.97 11.26 -15.75
C ALA A 61 -4.46 11.49 -15.69
N ALA A 62 -3.82 10.94 -14.65
CA ALA A 62 -2.36 10.84 -14.65
C ALA A 62 -1.91 9.72 -15.60
N VAL A 63 -0.88 9.97 -16.42
CA VAL A 63 -0.29 8.97 -17.33
C VAL A 63 1.19 8.82 -17.01
N VAL A 64 1.62 7.59 -16.75
CA VAL A 64 3.02 7.23 -16.49
C VAL A 64 3.51 6.32 -17.61
N LEU A 65 4.56 6.70 -18.33
CA LEU A 65 5.22 5.81 -19.29
C LEU A 65 6.43 5.16 -18.64
N ARG A 66 6.61 3.85 -18.85
CA ARG A 66 7.78 3.09 -18.41
C ARG A 66 8.40 2.32 -19.55
N ALA A 67 9.71 2.49 -19.72
CA ALA A 67 10.55 1.58 -20.51
C ALA A 67 11.77 1.16 -19.66
N LYS A 68 12.61 0.28 -20.21
CA LYS A 68 13.87 -0.12 -19.57
C LYS A 68 14.77 1.09 -19.31
N GLY A 69 14.84 1.54 -18.05
CA GLY A 69 15.61 2.70 -17.61
C GLY A 69 14.96 4.07 -17.85
N GLN A 70 13.73 4.14 -18.35
CA GLN A 70 12.99 5.39 -18.55
C GLN A 70 11.66 5.36 -17.78
N ARG A 71 11.34 6.45 -17.08
CA ARG A 71 10.04 6.65 -16.41
C ARG A 71 9.64 8.12 -16.55
N LEU A 72 8.55 8.38 -17.25
CA LEU A 72 8.01 9.72 -17.50
C LEU A 72 6.57 9.79 -16.98
N ALA A 73 6.09 10.96 -16.57
CA ALA A 73 4.77 11.10 -15.95
C ALA A 73 4.13 12.47 -16.17
N TRP A 74 2.83 12.46 -16.51
CA TRP A 74 2.00 13.64 -16.78
C TRP A 74 0.69 13.60 -15.96
N PRO A 75 0.15 14.75 -15.51
CA PRO A 75 0.80 16.07 -15.50
C PRO A 75 2.10 16.04 -14.67
N ALA A 76 3.05 16.91 -15.01
CA ALA A 76 4.46 16.74 -14.64
C ALA A 76 4.67 16.40 -13.14
N ARG A 77 5.31 15.25 -12.89
CA ARG A 77 5.59 14.67 -11.56
C ARG A 77 4.40 14.05 -10.80
N ARG A 78 3.14 14.18 -11.24
CA ARG A 78 2.00 13.42 -10.68
C ARG A 78 2.11 11.96 -11.11
N SER A 79 2.76 11.14 -10.28
CA SER A 79 2.97 9.71 -10.54
C SER A 79 2.47 8.82 -9.38
N PHE A 80 1.49 9.37 -8.66
CA PHE A 80 0.71 8.73 -7.61
C PHE A 80 -0.68 9.37 -7.58
N LEU A 81 -1.66 8.65 -7.06
CA LEU A 81 -2.95 9.17 -6.62
C LEU A 81 -2.96 9.31 -5.10
N VAL A 82 -3.88 10.12 -4.58
CA VAL A 82 -4.13 10.21 -3.13
C VAL A 82 -5.54 9.69 -2.89
N GLN A 83 -5.63 8.50 -2.30
CA GLN A 83 -6.87 8.03 -1.73
C GLN A 83 -7.00 8.63 -0.33
N GLU A 84 -8.17 9.15 0.01
CA GLU A 84 -8.46 9.66 1.36
C GLU A 84 -9.42 8.68 2.04
N ASN A 85 -8.99 8.08 3.15
CA ASN A 85 -9.77 7.10 3.90
C ASN A 85 -10.19 7.72 5.24
N GLU A 86 -11.49 7.73 5.56
CA GLU A 86 -11.97 8.23 6.85
C GLU A 86 -12.07 7.08 7.86
N VAL A 87 -11.36 7.19 8.98
CA VAL A 87 -11.37 6.21 10.06
C VAL A 87 -11.55 6.93 11.39
N LYS A 88 -12.56 6.53 12.18
CA LYS A 88 -12.96 7.18 13.44
C LYS A 88 -13.18 8.71 13.31
N GLY A 89 -13.69 9.19 12.17
CA GLY A 89 -13.91 10.63 11.93
C GLY A 89 -12.65 11.44 11.62
N LYS A 90 -11.50 10.79 11.42
CA LYS A 90 -10.26 11.41 10.93
C LYS A 90 -9.92 10.89 9.54
N VAL A 91 -9.53 11.80 8.65
CA VAL A 91 -9.10 11.46 7.29
C VAL A 91 -7.61 11.13 7.26
N TYR A 92 -7.28 9.98 6.67
CA TYR A 92 -5.93 9.51 6.44
C TYR A 92 -5.67 9.45 4.92
N PRO A 93 -4.76 10.28 4.38
CA PRO A 93 -4.35 10.18 2.98
C PRO A 93 -3.48 8.95 2.78
N GLN A 94 -3.58 8.34 1.62
CA GLN A 94 -2.83 7.16 1.21
C GLN A 94 -2.34 7.34 -0.23
N TRP A 95 -1.03 7.20 -0.46
CA TRP A 95 -0.47 7.29 -1.80
C TRP A 95 -0.60 5.97 -2.54
N LEU A 96 -1.38 5.97 -3.62
CA LEU A 96 -1.48 4.86 -4.56
C LEU A 96 -0.48 5.08 -5.69
N MET A 97 0.46 4.15 -5.88
CA MET A 97 1.56 4.26 -6.84
C MET A 97 1.62 3.01 -7.69
N GLU A 98 1.94 3.18 -8.97
CA GLU A 98 2.29 2.06 -9.85
C GLU A 98 3.48 1.26 -9.28
N ASN A 99 3.46 -0.06 -9.47
CA ASN A 99 4.43 -1.00 -8.89
C ASN A 99 4.60 -0.92 -7.35
N VAL A 100 3.61 -0.40 -6.63
CA VAL A 100 3.50 -0.45 -5.16
C VAL A 100 2.20 -1.14 -4.80
N PHE A 101 2.24 -2.10 -3.88
CA PHE A 101 1.04 -2.79 -3.44
C PHE A 101 0.12 -1.85 -2.65
N PHE A 102 -1.19 -1.96 -2.90
CA PHE A 102 -2.27 -1.36 -2.13
C PHE A 102 -3.51 -2.24 -2.25
N GLN A 103 -4.43 -2.11 -1.29
CA GLN A 103 -5.69 -2.86 -1.27
C GLN A 103 -6.63 -2.33 -2.36
N THR A 104 -6.94 -3.14 -3.39
CA THR A 104 -7.63 -2.67 -4.60
C THR A 104 -9.11 -2.33 -4.40
N ASN A 105 -9.78 -3.00 -3.47
CA ASN A 105 -11.13 -2.62 -3.05
C ASN A 105 -11.03 -1.54 -1.96
N LEU A 106 -10.95 -0.27 -2.38
CA LEU A 106 -10.72 0.88 -1.49
C LEU A 106 -11.82 1.04 -0.42
N ARG A 107 -13.07 0.63 -0.71
CA ARG A 107 -14.16 0.66 0.27
C ARG A 107 -13.96 -0.39 1.36
N LEU A 108 -13.67 -1.64 0.96
CA LEU A 108 -13.35 -2.70 1.91
C LEU A 108 -12.08 -2.37 2.71
N ASN A 109 -11.10 -1.72 2.09
CA ASN A 109 -9.89 -1.26 2.76
C ASN A 109 -10.18 -0.31 3.92
N GLN A 110 -11.07 0.67 3.74
CA GLN A 110 -11.49 1.60 4.79
C GLN A 110 -12.20 0.87 5.95
N GLU A 111 -12.99 -0.17 5.66
CA GLU A 111 -13.59 -1.03 6.68
C GLU A 111 -12.53 -1.86 7.42
N MET A 112 -11.55 -2.46 6.72
CA MET A 112 -10.44 -3.18 7.34
C MET A 112 -9.58 -2.26 8.24
N GLN A 113 -9.26 -1.05 7.77
CA GLN A 113 -8.58 -0.03 8.57
C GLN A 113 -9.37 0.33 9.83
N SER A 114 -10.68 0.51 9.70
CA SER A 114 -11.58 0.80 10.83
C SER A 114 -11.69 -0.36 11.81
N TRP A 115 -11.69 -1.60 11.31
CA TRP A 115 -11.66 -2.81 12.14
C TRP A 115 -10.35 -2.94 12.92
N VAL A 116 -9.20 -2.76 12.26
CA VAL A 116 -7.88 -2.78 12.92
C VAL A 116 -7.81 -1.69 13.99
N ALA A 117 -8.14 -0.45 13.64
CA ALA A 117 -8.11 0.67 14.56
C ALA A 117 -9.13 0.53 15.71
N LYS A 118 -10.18 -0.29 15.57
CA LYS A 118 -11.09 -0.65 16.66
C LYS A 118 -10.52 -1.78 17.53
N LYS A 119 -9.81 -2.75 16.94
CA LYS A 119 -9.22 -3.90 17.64
C LYS A 119 -8.00 -3.54 18.49
N THR A 120 -7.26 -2.50 18.12
CA THR A 120 -6.09 -2.01 18.87
C THR A 120 -6.40 -0.90 19.88
N ALA A 121 -7.66 -0.56 20.14
CA ALA A 121 -8.00 0.54 21.05
C ALA A 121 -7.72 0.15 22.52
N GLY A 122 -7.11 1.05 23.31
CA GLY A 122 -6.71 0.79 24.70
C GLY A 122 -5.23 0.44 24.90
N GLU A 123 -4.43 0.42 23.82
CA GLU A 123 -3.00 0.07 23.84
C GLU A 123 -2.09 1.31 24.00
N GLU A 124 -2.61 2.47 24.43
CA GLU A 124 -1.89 3.76 24.33
C GLU A 124 -0.62 3.84 25.19
N GLY A 125 -0.42 2.89 26.12
CA GLY A 125 0.79 2.73 26.91
C GLY A 125 1.87 1.82 26.31
N ARG A 126 1.52 0.97 25.33
CA ARG A 126 2.40 -0.03 24.69
C ARG A 126 2.76 0.41 23.26
N ASP A 127 3.72 -0.27 22.65
CA ASP A 127 4.15 -0.01 21.27
C ASP A 127 3.61 -1.06 20.28
N LEU A 128 3.44 -0.68 19.02
CA LEU A 128 3.06 -1.56 17.90
C LEU A 128 4.27 -1.84 17.00
N LEU A 129 4.48 -3.12 16.65
CA LEU A 129 5.29 -3.49 15.49
C LEU A 129 4.36 -3.81 14.31
N GLU A 130 4.57 -3.18 13.16
CA GLU A 130 3.91 -3.55 11.91
C GLU A 130 4.94 -4.05 10.90
N ALA A 131 4.74 -5.27 10.39
CA ALA A 131 5.56 -5.84 9.33
C ALA A 131 4.80 -5.88 8.00
N TYR A 132 5.51 -5.54 6.93
CA TYR A 132 4.96 -5.36 5.57
C TYR A 132 3.98 -4.18 5.49
N CYS A 133 4.30 -3.05 6.15
CA CYS A 133 3.40 -1.91 6.28
C CYS A 133 3.07 -1.18 4.95
N GLY A 134 3.78 -1.50 3.86
CA GLY A 134 3.53 -0.96 2.53
C GLY A 134 3.57 0.58 2.50
N ASN A 135 2.45 1.20 2.13
CA ASN A 135 2.28 2.66 2.09
C ASN A 135 1.69 3.26 3.39
N GLY A 136 1.75 2.52 4.51
CA GLY A 136 1.24 2.93 5.81
C GLY A 136 -0.25 2.61 6.03
N ASN A 137 -0.79 1.62 5.30
CA ASN A 137 -2.23 1.38 5.15
C ASN A 137 -2.95 1.20 6.49
N PHE A 138 -2.42 0.33 7.36
CA PHE A 138 -2.95 0.09 8.70
C PHE A 138 -2.22 0.91 9.76
N THR A 139 -0.95 1.25 9.50
CA THR A 139 -0.11 2.07 10.37
C THR A 139 -0.77 3.37 10.78
N LEU A 140 -1.20 4.19 9.80
CA LEU A 140 -1.65 5.55 10.10
C LEU A 140 -2.98 5.58 10.87
N PRO A 141 -4.01 4.79 10.51
CA PRO A 141 -5.26 4.75 11.29
C PRO A 141 -5.14 4.08 12.66
N ALA A 142 -4.18 3.16 12.86
CA ALA A 142 -3.96 2.49 14.14
C ALA A 142 -3.05 3.29 15.10
N ALA A 143 -2.16 4.14 14.58
CA ALA A 143 -1.09 4.78 15.36
C ALA A 143 -1.57 5.58 16.58
N SER A 144 -2.77 6.17 16.55
CA SER A 144 -3.32 6.92 17.69
C SER A 144 -3.58 6.06 18.93
N ASN A 145 -3.68 4.74 18.77
CA ASN A 145 -3.98 3.82 19.87
C ASN A 145 -2.72 3.28 20.56
N PHE A 146 -1.51 3.72 20.18
CA PHE A 146 -0.24 3.20 20.70
C PHE A 146 0.69 4.33 21.14
N ARG A 147 1.59 4.03 22.07
CA ARG A 147 2.65 4.96 22.51
C ARG A 147 3.59 5.30 21.36
N ARG A 148 4.10 4.29 20.65
CA ARG A 148 4.86 4.40 19.39
C ARG A 148 4.54 3.24 18.47
N VAL A 149 4.82 3.43 17.18
CA VAL A 149 4.74 2.40 16.15
C VAL A 149 6.09 2.27 15.45
N LEU A 150 6.61 1.06 15.32
CA LEU A 150 7.68 0.74 14.38
C LEU A 150 7.05 0.02 13.18
N ALA A 151 7.13 0.62 12.00
CA ALA A 151 6.50 0.10 10.79
C ALA A 151 7.57 -0.22 9.74
N VAL A 152 7.65 -1.48 9.30
CA VAL A 152 8.74 -1.96 8.44
C VAL A 152 8.28 -2.39 7.05
N GLU A 153 9.02 -1.93 6.04
CA GLU A 153 8.76 -2.23 4.63
C GLU A 153 10.07 -2.18 3.82
N THR A 154 10.21 -3.07 2.85
CA THR A 154 11.37 -3.14 1.95
C THR A 154 11.29 -2.15 0.77
N ASN A 155 10.08 -1.87 0.29
CA ASN A 155 9.75 -1.06 -0.86
C ASN A 155 9.98 0.43 -0.55
N LYS A 156 11.09 0.99 -1.06
CA LYS A 156 11.48 2.40 -0.84
C LYS A 156 10.40 3.41 -1.30
N PRO A 157 9.77 3.27 -2.50
CA PRO A 157 8.61 4.08 -2.86
C PRO A 157 7.46 4.05 -1.85
N ALA A 158 7.10 2.85 -1.35
CA ALA A 158 6.00 2.67 -0.41
C ALA A 158 6.27 3.39 0.93
N VAL A 159 7.45 3.15 1.53
CA VAL A 159 7.92 3.86 2.75
C VAL A 159 7.85 5.38 2.57
N ARG A 160 8.33 5.90 1.43
CA ARG A 160 8.30 7.35 1.16
C ARG A 160 6.86 7.89 1.06
N GLY A 161 5.95 7.11 0.49
CA GLY A 161 4.52 7.43 0.47
C GLY A 161 3.96 7.49 1.90
N ALA A 162 4.27 6.49 2.72
CA ALA A 162 3.85 6.40 4.11
C ALA A 162 4.34 7.58 4.96
N GLU A 163 5.63 7.95 4.86
CA GLU A 163 6.22 9.12 5.55
C GLU A 163 5.50 10.43 5.20
N VAL A 164 5.21 10.65 3.90
CA VAL A 164 4.50 11.87 3.46
C VAL A 164 3.04 11.86 3.90
N CYS A 165 2.39 10.69 3.91
CA CYS A 165 1.02 10.53 4.39
C CYS A 165 0.93 10.74 5.91
N ALA A 166 1.86 10.19 6.69
CA ALA A 166 1.96 10.41 8.14
C ALA A 166 2.10 11.90 8.47
N LYS A 167 2.99 12.61 7.78
CA LYS A 167 3.16 14.06 7.94
C LYS A 167 1.89 14.84 7.60
N LYS A 168 1.17 14.46 6.54
CA LYS A 168 -0.11 15.08 6.16
C LYS A 168 -1.24 14.78 7.16
N ALA A 169 -1.25 13.59 7.75
CA ALA A 169 -2.21 13.15 8.76
C ALA A 169 -1.85 13.61 10.18
N GLU A 170 -0.76 14.36 10.36
CA GLU A 170 -0.23 14.78 11.67
C GLU A 170 0.06 13.61 12.62
N VAL A 171 0.43 12.44 12.06
CA VAL A 171 0.83 11.25 12.81
C VAL A 171 2.33 11.34 13.11
N GLN A 172 2.69 11.45 14.38
CA GLN A 172 4.05 11.78 14.83
C GLN A 172 4.77 10.64 15.57
N ASN A 173 4.05 9.63 16.03
CA ASN A 173 4.56 8.53 16.86
C ASN A 173 4.96 7.28 16.05
N VAL A 174 5.19 7.41 14.74
CA VAL A 174 5.52 6.30 13.83
C VAL A 174 6.96 6.44 13.31
N GLU A 175 7.79 5.41 13.54
CA GLU A 175 9.08 5.22 12.88
C GLU A 175 8.89 4.28 11.68
N PHE A 176 9.11 4.77 10.45
CA PHE A 176 9.20 3.91 9.27
C PHE A 176 10.63 3.42 9.06
N ARG A 177 10.85 2.10 9.01
CA ARG A 177 12.18 1.52 8.82
C ARG A 177 12.24 0.65 7.57
N ARG A 178 13.21 0.96 6.69
CA ARG A 178 13.39 0.20 5.44
C ARG A 178 14.23 -1.07 5.63
N CYS A 179 13.60 -2.12 6.15
CA CYS A 179 14.21 -3.44 6.35
C CYS A 179 13.24 -4.60 6.00
N ARG A 180 13.74 -5.84 6.14
CA ARG A 180 12.95 -7.07 5.97
C ARG A 180 12.44 -7.51 7.34
N ALA A 181 11.19 -7.93 7.46
CA ALA A 181 10.59 -8.37 8.72
C ALA A 181 11.39 -9.52 9.35
N GLU A 182 11.89 -10.44 8.53
CA GLU A 182 12.72 -11.59 8.90
C GLU A 182 14.05 -11.23 9.60
N ARG A 183 14.47 -9.95 9.54
CA ARG A 183 15.69 -9.45 10.20
C ARG A 183 15.42 -8.84 11.58
N LEU A 184 14.18 -8.50 11.91
CA LEU A 184 13.83 -7.86 13.17
C LEU A 184 14.14 -8.74 14.39
N VAL A 185 14.00 -10.06 14.24
CA VAL A 185 14.39 -11.06 15.27
C VAL A 185 15.87 -11.01 15.67
N LEU A 186 16.71 -10.36 14.87
CA LEU A 186 18.15 -10.19 15.11
C LEU A 186 18.50 -8.79 15.64
N GLU A 187 17.55 -7.85 15.71
CA GLU A 187 17.81 -6.48 16.15
C GLU A 187 17.54 -6.32 17.66
N SER A 188 18.57 -5.95 18.42
CA SER A 188 18.50 -5.74 19.88
C SER A 188 17.50 -4.67 20.31
N HIS A 189 17.07 -3.78 19.41
CA HIS A 189 16.06 -2.77 19.66
C HIS A 189 14.63 -3.32 19.75
N ILE A 190 14.42 -4.57 19.33
CA ILE A 190 13.11 -5.26 19.26
C ILE A 190 13.07 -6.42 20.28
N GLN A 191 14.22 -6.75 20.89
CA GLN A 191 14.29 -7.65 22.04
C GLN A 191 13.69 -6.99 23.30
N PRO A 192 13.34 -7.77 24.35
CA PRO A 192 12.75 -7.24 25.59
C PRO A 192 13.58 -6.19 26.35
N THR A 193 14.87 -6.06 26.01
CA THR A 193 15.79 -5.03 26.55
C THR A 193 15.94 -3.81 25.64
N GLY A 194 15.20 -3.75 24.54
CA GLY A 194 15.19 -2.63 23.60
C GLY A 194 14.49 -1.39 24.17
N PRO A 195 14.54 -0.25 23.46
CA PRO A 195 13.82 0.94 23.88
C PRO A 195 12.30 0.81 23.68
N TYR A 196 11.84 -0.19 22.91
CA TYR A 196 10.44 -0.48 22.59
C TYR A 196 9.84 -1.49 23.58
N ASP A 197 8.56 -1.31 23.89
CA ASP A 197 7.74 -2.21 24.71
C ASP A 197 6.55 -2.67 23.85
N PHE A 198 6.80 -3.62 22.96
CA PHE A 198 5.81 -4.07 22.01
C PHE A 198 4.82 -5.04 22.66
N SER A 199 3.53 -4.70 22.64
CA SER A 199 2.44 -5.65 22.96
C SER A 199 1.91 -6.35 21.72
N THR A 200 1.82 -5.60 20.61
CA THR A 200 1.08 -5.99 19.42
C THR A 200 1.98 -6.11 18.19
N LEU A 201 1.79 -7.19 17.43
CA LEU A 201 2.29 -7.36 16.08
C LEU A 201 1.14 -7.27 15.07
N LEU A 202 1.27 -6.42 14.06
CA LEU A 202 0.40 -6.40 12.88
C LEU A 202 1.14 -6.92 11.64
N VAL A 203 0.48 -7.80 10.89
CA VAL A 203 0.97 -8.33 9.61
C VAL A 203 -0.10 -8.28 8.52
N ASP A 204 0.27 -7.79 7.34
CA ASP A 204 -0.45 -7.97 6.05
C ASP A 204 0.51 -8.64 5.06
N PRO A 205 0.80 -9.95 5.22
CA PRO A 205 1.86 -10.61 4.46
C PRO A 205 1.46 -10.88 3.00
N PRO A 206 2.44 -11.05 2.09
CA PRO A 206 2.17 -11.50 0.72
C PRO A 206 1.46 -12.87 0.72
N ARG A 207 0.87 -13.26 -0.41
CA ARG A 207 0.11 -14.54 -0.58
C ARG A 207 0.83 -15.82 -0.14
N ALA A 208 2.15 -15.80 0.01
CA ALA A 208 2.93 -16.91 0.56
C ALA A 208 2.77 -17.08 2.09
N GLY A 209 2.17 -16.11 2.78
CA GLY A 209 2.07 -16.03 4.23
C GLY A 209 3.36 -15.53 4.87
N LEU A 210 3.42 -15.61 6.21
CA LEU A 210 4.66 -15.44 6.96
C LEU A 210 5.62 -16.61 6.72
N ASP A 211 6.92 -16.37 6.84
CA ASP A 211 7.92 -17.44 6.97
C ASP A 211 8.06 -17.90 8.43
N ASP A 212 8.88 -18.92 8.67
CA ASP A 212 9.02 -19.53 10.00
C ASP A 212 9.68 -18.60 11.03
N ARG A 213 10.50 -17.63 10.59
CA ARG A 213 11.12 -16.64 11.48
C ARG A 213 10.09 -15.61 11.92
N CYS A 214 9.28 -15.11 10.99
CA CYS A 214 8.19 -14.21 11.32
C CYS A 214 7.07 -14.92 12.10
N ARG A 215 6.81 -16.22 11.88
CA ARG A 215 5.91 -17.03 12.73
C ARG A 215 6.42 -17.10 14.17
N SER A 216 7.66 -17.53 14.37
CA SER A 216 8.23 -17.66 15.72
C SER A 216 8.43 -16.30 16.41
N MET A 217 8.63 -15.23 15.65
CA MET A 217 8.55 -13.86 16.16
C MET A 217 7.14 -13.50 16.64
N ALA A 218 6.08 -13.89 15.92
CA ALA A 218 4.71 -13.56 16.29
C ALA A 218 4.28 -14.21 17.61
N GLU A 219 4.85 -15.37 17.96
CA GLU A 219 4.61 -16.07 19.23
C GLU A 219 5.12 -15.31 20.46
N SER A 220 6.00 -14.30 20.29
CA SER A 220 6.51 -13.48 21.40
C SER A 220 5.70 -12.21 21.70
N PHE A 221 4.58 -11.99 21.02
CA PHE A 221 3.72 -10.82 21.21
C PHE A 221 2.47 -11.20 22.01
N GLU A 222 1.98 -10.29 22.84
CA GLU A 222 0.73 -10.47 23.59
C GLU A 222 -0.47 -10.53 22.63
N HIS A 223 -0.42 -9.75 21.54
CA HIS A 223 -1.48 -9.63 20.55
C HIS A 223 -0.96 -9.75 19.11
N LEU A 224 -1.63 -10.58 18.30
CA LEU A 224 -1.37 -10.72 16.86
C LEU A 224 -2.60 -10.30 16.05
N ILE A 225 -2.40 -9.32 15.17
CA ILE A 225 -3.36 -8.92 14.14
C ILE A 225 -2.83 -9.39 12.79
N TYR A 226 -3.56 -10.31 12.15
CA TYR A 226 -3.20 -10.87 10.86
C TYR A 226 -4.30 -10.55 9.86
N VAL A 227 -4.00 -9.64 8.93
CA VAL A 227 -4.83 -9.37 7.76
C VAL A 227 -4.45 -10.40 6.69
N SER A 228 -5.41 -11.15 6.15
CA SER A 228 -5.10 -12.22 5.19
C SER A 228 -6.09 -12.28 4.04
N CYS A 229 -5.57 -12.19 2.82
CA CYS A 229 -6.31 -12.53 1.60
C CYS A 229 -6.42 -14.06 1.35
N ASN A 230 -5.92 -14.91 2.25
CA ASN A 230 -5.98 -16.36 2.15
C ASN A 230 -6.28 -17.02 3.52
N PRO A 231 -7.51 -17.51 3.77
CA PRO A 231 -7.92 -18.06 5.07
C PRO A 231 -7.27 -19.41 5.45
N ARG A 232 -6.38 -19.97 4.62
CA ARG A 232 -5.74 -21.28 4.87
C ARG A 232 -4.36 -21.21 5.52
N LEU A 233 -3.84 -20.02 5.84
CA LEU A 233 -2.46 -19.79 6.30
C LEU A 233 -2.37 -19.15 7.70
N GLU A 234 -3.44 -19.26 8.48
CA GLU A 234 -3.61 -18.63 9.80
C GLU A 234 -2.91 -19.41 10.93
N PRO A 235 -2.16 -18.74 11.83
CA PRO A 235 -1.72 -19.31 13.12
C PRO A 235 -2.86 -19.37 14.15
N SER A 236 -2.90 -20.39 15.00
CA SER A 236 -3.93 -20.53 16.04
C SER A 236 -3.91 -19.39 17.07
N GLY A 237 -5.08 -18.80 17.36
CA GLY A 237 -5.23 -17.74 18.38
C GLY A 237 -5.25 -16.30 17.84
N THR A 238 -5.44 -16.13 16.54
CA THR A 238 -5.26 -14.86 15.84
C THR A 238 -6.56 -14.05 15.73
N PHE A 239 -6.47 -12.71 15.72
CA PHE A 239 -7.57 -11.87 15.24
C PHE A 239 -7.43 -11.65 13.73
N CYS A 240 -8.28 -12.31 12.95
CA CYS A 240 -8.32 -12.16 11.49
C CYS A 240 -9.39 -11.18 11.00
N CYS A 241 -9.01 -10.42 9.97
CA CYS A 241 -9.91 -9.65 9.12
C CYS A 241 -9.95 -10.31 7.73
N TYR A 242 -11.16 -10.46 7.18
CA TYR A 242 -11.48 -11.02 5.87
C TYR A 242 -12.28 -10.01 5.04
#